data_AF-A0A7K9UYI6-F1
#
_entry.id   AF-A0A7K9UYI6-F1
#
_cell.length_a   1.000
_cell.length_b   1.000
_cell.length_c   1.000
_cell.angle_alpha   90.00
_cell.angle_beta   90.00
_cell.angle_gamma   90.00
#
_symmetry.space_group_name_H-M   'P 1'
#
loop_
_entity.id
_entity.type
_entity.pdbx_description
1 polymer ?
#
loop_
_entity_poly.entity_id
_entity_poly.type
_entity_poly.pdbx_seq_one_letter_code
_entity_poly.pdbx_strand_id
1 'polypeptide(L)'
;MDQGNKMRTTTTTTMNASSSRSHMVVTIQFKQIFLDEAITKQSVINLVDLAGSERQKSSGSEKDRLKEGTRVNLSLTTLGNVISALAEAATGKKVLHIPYRDSVLTKLLQSALGGNSRTIMIAAVSPADICYEETLSTLRYAERTKKIKNKAVVNASPTEKLIKDLKAENNKLLSRPAGFGSTGRSIADETQLRELAESAGRMRSAQATWEARLEEARQEWEQQYTAVTQATYFSILAQERRMMETFPYLLNINEDPQLSWVLKHFIQDGTCDVGQSTSNAIILRGLGILDKHATFTNADGKVTLAPRDMCKVVVNGVPITGKTKLQHLDRIILGSNSAYLYVGPPAERTEEDLSRYDYDFFQSELAAAEGFSVDKLGAAGGGEGRADPSVLAAFHDYIKLMPLVAEANQMSQELRKVSEASP
;
A
#
# COMPACT_ATOMS: atom_id res chain seq x y z
N MET A 1 -3.72 3.01 4.93
CA MET A 1 -2.31 3.21 4.55
C MET A 1 -1.44 2.03 4.97
N ASP A 2 -1.77 1.37 6.07
CA ASP A 2 -0.93 0.33 6.69
C ASP A 2 -0.75 -0.91 5.83
N GLN A 3 -1.77 -1.31 5.05
CA GLN A 3 -1.64 -2.35 4.03
C GLN A 3 -0.64 -1.97 2.91
N GLY A 4 -0.57 -0.70 2.53
CA GLY A 4 0.40 -0.21 1.54
C GLY A 4 1.84 -0.28 2.06
N ASN A 5 2.05 0.10 3.32
CA ASN A 5 3.35 -0.06 4.00
C ASN A 5 3.76 -1.54 4.13
N LYS A 6 2.80 -2.44 4.40
CA LYS A 6 3.01 -3.89 4.47
C LYS A 6 3.43 -4.49 3.11
N MET A 7 2.76 -4.11 2.02
CA MET A 7 3.11 -4.54 0.64
C MET A 7 4.47 -4.00 0.17
N ARG A 8 4.86 -2.80 0.62
CA ARG A 8 6.19 -2.23 0.35
C ARG A 8 7.31 -3.05 0.99
N THR A 9 7.03 -3.66 2.14
CA THR A 9 8.01 -4.42 2.94
C THR A 9 8.23 -5.83 2.39
N THR A 10 7.21 -6.47 1.79
CA THR A 10 7.26 -7.87 1.30
C THR A 10 7.93 -8.06 -0.07
N THR A 11 8.16 -7.00 -0.86
CA THR A 11 8.81 -7.09 -2.21
C THR A 11 10.34 -6.90 -2.15
N THR A 12 10.98 -7.39 -1.09
CA THR A 12 12.42 -7.21 -0.82
C THR A 12 13.23 -8.37 -1.43
N THR A 13 14.16 -8.07 -2.33
CA THR A 13 15.24 -8.98 -2.79
C THR A 13 16.59 -8.31 -2.57
N THR A 14 17.50 -8.99 -1.85
CA THR A 14 18.95 -8.74 -1.72
C THR A 14 19.47 -7.29 -1.54
N MET A 15 20.10 -7.08 -0.39
CA MET A 15 21.17 -6.11 -0.11
C MET A 15 20.86 -4.61 0.01
N ASN A 16 19.61 -4.15 0.01
CA ASN A 16 19.25 -2.78 0.41
C ASN A 16 17.89 -2.77 1.10
N ALA A 17 17.68 -1.91 2.10
CA ALA A 17 16.35 -1.69 2.68
C ALA A 17 15.37 -1.27 1.56
N SER A 18 14.48 -2.17 1.13
CA SER A 18 13.63 -1.97 -0.07
C SER A 18 12.66 -0.78 0.04
N SER A 19 12.41 -0.30 1.26
CA SER A 19 11.70 0.97 1.49
C SER A 19 12.37 2.16 0.78
N SER A 20 13.68 2.10 0.52
CA SER A 20 14.42 3.15 -0.22
C SER A 20 14.31 3.05 -1.74
N ARG A 21 13.78 1.96 -2.32
CA ARG A 21 13.86 1.72 -3.78
C ARG A 21 12.52 1.59 -4.51
N SER A 22 11.43 1.44 -3.77
CA SER A 22 10.07 1.36 -4.33
C SER A 22 9.26 2.62 -4.07
N HIS A 23 8.49 3.04 -5.07
CA HIS A 23 7.50 4.11 -4.93
C HIS A 23 6.18 3.53 -4.42
N MET A 24 5.52 4.24 -3.50
CA MET A 24 4.17 3.94 -3.05
C MET A 24 3.22 5.04 -3.53
N VAL A 25 2.10 4.64 -4.13
CA VAL A 25 1.03 5.56 -4.56
C VAL A 25 -0.27 5.11 -3.91
N VAL A 26 -0.85 5.98 -3.08
CA VAL A 26 -2.18 5.79 -2.49
C VAL A 26 -3.12 6.78 -3.16
N THR A 27 -4.14 6.29 -3.84
CA THR A 27 -5.13 7.11 -4.53
C THR A 27 -6.46 7.09 -3.77
N ILE A 28 -6.96 8.26 -3.41
CA ILE A 28 -8.28 8.46 -2.82
C ILE A 28 -9.16 9.13 -3.88
N GLN A 29 -10.23 8.46 -4.28
CA GLN A 29 -11.25 9.05 -5.14
C GLN A 29 -12.36 9.62 -4.27
N PHE A 30 -12.58 10.93 -4.38
CA PHE A 30 -13.62 11.64 -3.63
C PHE A 30 -14.68 12.15 -4.59
N LYS A 31 -15.91 11.68 -4.44
CA LYS A 31 -17.06 12.07 -5.24
C LYS A 31 -18.04 12.84 -4.36
N GLN A 32 -18.33 14.08 -4.71
CA GLN A 32 -19.31 14.91 -4.02
C GLN A 32 -20.55 15.04 -4.91
N ILE A 33 -21.69 14.62 -4.37
CA ILE A 33 -22.99 14.66 -5.05
C ILE A 33 -23.82 15.77 -4.39
N PHE A 34 -24.20 16.78 -5.17
CA PHE A 34 -25.09 17.85 -4.74
C PHE A 34 -26.50 17.52 -5.22
N LEU A 35 -27.35 17.07 -4.30
CA LEU A 35 -28.72 16.63 -4.60
C LEU A 35 -29.59 17.78 -5.14
N ASP A 36 -29.40 18.99 -4.60
CA ASP A 36 -30.19 20.17 -4.96
C ASP A 36 -29.79 20.81 -6.30
N GLU A 37 -28.56 20.55 -6.76
CA GLU A 37 -28.00 21.17 -7.98
C GLU A 37 -27.86 20.15 -9.12
N ALA A 38 -28.14 18.86 -8.88
CA ALA A 38 -27.82 17.74 -9.77
C ALA A 38 -26.35 17.72 -10.24
N ILE A 39 -25.46 18.33 -9.45
CA ILE A 39 -24.03 18.48 -9.78
C ILE A 39 -23.24 17.38 -9.11
N THR A 40 -22.31 16.79 -9.87
CA THR A 40 -21.34 15.83 -9.32
C THR A 40 -19.93 16.34 -9.56
N LYS A 41 -19.20 16.58 -8.47
CA LYS A 41 -17.78 16.91 -8.51
C LYS A 41 -16.95 15.70 -8.15
N GLN A 42 -15.87 15.49 -8.88
CA GLN A 42 -14.92 14.41 -8.60
C GLN A 42 -13.53 14.95 -8.35
N SER A 43 -12.87 14.43 -7.32
CA SER A 43 -11.46 14.68 -7.03
C SER A 43 -10.73 13.35 -6.94
N VAL A 44 -9.50 13.33 -7.46
CA VAL A 44 -8.57 12.22 -7.31
C VAL A 44 -7.37 12.76 -6.54
N ILE A 45 -7.21 12.30 -5.30
CA ILE A 45 -6.13 12.69 -4.42
C ILE A 45 -5.08 11.59 -4.47
N ASN A 46 -3.87 11.92 -4.90
CA ASN A 46 -2.76 10.98 -4.95
C ASN A 46 -1.75 11.35 -3.86
N LEU A 47 -1.51 10.43 -2.93
CA LEU A 47 -0.47 10.51 -1.91
C LEU A 47 0.68 9.62 -2.39
N VAL A 48 1.83 10.22 -2.65
CA VAL A 48 2.96 9.55 -3.32
C VAL A 48 4.16 9.61 -2.40
N ASP A 49 4.65 8.45 -1.99
CA ASP A 49 5.93 8.29 -1.30
C ASP A 49 6.94 7.73 -2.29
N LEU A 50 7.94 8.55 -2.64
CA LEU A 50 8.92 8.21 -3.66
C LEU A 50 10.04 7.36 -3.04
N ALA A 51 10.68 6.54 -3.87
CA ALA A 51 11.95 5.93 -3.55
C ALA A 51 12.99 7.01 -3.17
N GLY A 52 13.98 6.60 -2.37
CA GLY A 52 15.13 7.40 -1.97
C GLY A 52 15.85 8.03 -3.17
N SER A 53 16.16 9.32 -3.04
CA SER A 53 16.82 10.10 -4.10
C SER A 53 18.34 9.94 -4.11
N GLU A 54 18.89 9.21 -3.13
CA GLU A 54 20.32 9.06 -2.94
C GLU A 54 21.02 8.32 -4.08
N ARG A 55 22.24 8.74 -4.39
CA ARG A 55 23.08 8.05 -5.36
C ARG A 55 23.78 6.87 -4.67
N GLN A 56 23.63 5.69 -5.25
CA GLN A 56 24.34 4.49 -4.80
C GLN A 56 25.86 4.68 -4.96
N LYS A 57 26.62 4.63 -3.86
CA LYS A 57 28.10 4.52 -3.91
C LYS A 57 28.48 3.08 -4.22
N SER A 58 29.14 2.84 -5.35
CA SER A 58 29.44 1.51 -5.89
C SER A 58 30.73 0.88 -5.32
N SER A 59 30.69 -0.37 -4.86
CA SER A 59 31.85 -1.15 -4.41
C SER A 59 32.21 -2.36 -5.31
N GLY A 60 31.94 -2.33 -6.63
CA GLY A 60 32.21 -3.49 -7.51
C GLY A 60 32.19 -3.23 -9.03
N SER A 61 32.69 -4.20 -9.81
CA SER A 61 33.24 -4.15 -11.20
C SER A 61 32.34 -3.67 -12.37
N GLU A 62 33.01 -3.17 -13.44
CA GLU A 62 32.55 -2.25 -14.51
C GLU A 62 31.45 -2.69 -15.49
N LYS A 63 31.18 -3.98 -15.67
CA LYS A 63 30.26 -4.46 -16.72
C LYS A 63 28.84 -4.79 -16.25
N ASP A 64 28.66 -5.33 -15.05
CA ASP A 64 27.34 -5.43 -14.39
C ASP A 64 26.91 -4.06 -13.81
N ARG A 65 27.91 -3.18 -13.54
CA ARG A 65 27.84 -1.75 -13.18
C ARG A 65 26.84 -0.92 -13.98
N LEU A 66 26.71 -1.17 -15.29
CA LEU A 66 25.92 -0.31 -16.17
C LEU A 66 24.47 -0.78 -16.37
N LYS A 67 24.20 -2.09 -16.33
CA LYS A 67 22.85 -2.61 -16.59
C LYS A 67 21.96 -2.63 -15.36
N GLU A 68 22.53 -2.87 -14.17
CA GLU A 68 21.77 -2.92 -12.91
C GLU A 68 21.57 -1.53 -12.30
N GLY A 69 22.62 -0.69 -12.24
CA GLY A 69 22.54 0.69 -11.74
C GLY A 69 21.61 1.59 -12.56
N THR A 70 21.48 1.35 -13.86
CA THR A 70 20.59 2.12 -14.76
C THR A 70 19.11 1.75 -14.56
N ARG A 71 18.78 0.54 -14.10
CA ARG A 71 17.38 0.09 -13.92
C ARG A 71 16.79 0.48 -12.58
N VAL A 72 17.57 0.52 -11.49
CA VAL A 72 17.06 0.75 -10.13
C VAL A 72 16.53 2.19 -9.95
N ASN A 73 17.20 3.20 -10.53
CA ASN A 73 16.80 4.60 -10.42
C ASN A 73 16.20 5.19 -11.70
N LEU A 74 15.78 4.34 -12.65
CA LEU A 74 15.23 4.80 -13.93
C LEU A 74 13.98 5.67 -13.72
N SER A 75 13.08 5.26 -12.82
CA SER A 75 11.85 6.00 -12.53
C SER A 75 12.10 7.40 -11.97
N LEU A 76 13.03 7.55 -11.01
CA LEU A 76 13.41 8.86 -10.45
C LEU A 76 14.21 9.72 -11.44
N THR A 77 15.07 9.10 -12.24
CA THR A 77 15.82 9.79 -13.30
C THR A 77 14.86 10.34 -14.35
N THR A 78 13.92 9.52 -14.82
CA THR A 78 12.88 9.93 -15.76
C THR A 78 11.97 11.01 -15.16
N LEU A 79 11.62 10.92 -13.88
CA LEU A 79 10.90 11.98 -13.17
C LEU A 79 11.69 13.30 -13.18
N GLY A 80 13.01 13.24 -12.95
CA GLY A 80 13.89 14.40 -13.04
C GLY A 80 13.97 15.02 -14.44
N ASN A 81 13.92 14.19 -15.49
CA ASN A 81 13.88 14.63 -16.88
C ASN A 81 12.55 15.33 -17.20
N VAL A 82 11.42 14.76 -16.77
CA VAL A 82 10.09 15.39 -16.91
C VAL A 82 10.07 16.75 -16.21
N ILE A 83 10.55 16.83 -14.97
CA ILE A 83 10.57 18.08 -14.19
C ILE A 83 11.47 19.13 -14.86
N SER A 84 12.64 18.72 -15.34
CA SER A 84 13.56 19.64 -16.03
C SER A 84 12.94 20.17 -17.32
N ALA A 85 12.36 19.30 -18.14
CA ALA A 85 11.68 19.70 -19.37
C ALA A 85 10.49 20.64 -19.11
N LEU A 86 9.70 20.39 -18.06
CA LEU A 86 8.59 21.27 -17.67
C LEU A 86 9.06 22.61 -17.11
N ALA A 87 10.13 22.61 -16.31
CA ALA A 87 10.72 23.84 -15.79
C ALA A 87 11.25 24.73 -16.92
N GLU A 88 11.92 24.13 -17.91
CA GLU A 88 12.38 24.84 -19.10
C GLU A 88 11.22 25.41 -19.93
N ALA A 89 10.17 24.62 -20.16
CA ALA A 89 8.97 25.07 -20.84
C ALA A 89 8.31 26.25 -20.10
N ALA A 90 8.29 26.22 -18.77
CA ALA A 90 7.74 27.29 -17.95
C ALA A 90 8.56 28.59 -18.01
N THR A 91 9.86 28.51 -18.30
CA THR A 91 10.74 29.67 -18.54
C THR A 91 10.69 30.19 -19.98
N GLY A 92 9.82 29.65 -20.83
CA GLY A 92 9.63 30.09 -22.21
C GLY A 92 10.56 29.42 -23.24
N LYS A 93 11.35 28.41 -22.84
CA LYS A 93 12.10 27.60 -23.81
C LYS A 93 11.14 26.70 -24.59
N LYS A 94 11.39 26.54 -25.88
CA LYS A 94 10.61 25.65 -26.74
C LYS A 94 10.97 24.19 -26.46
N VAL A 95 10.12 23.51 -25.71
CA VAL A 95 10.24 22.08 -25.42
C VAL A 95 9.26 21.31 -26.30
N LEU A 96 9.78 20.44 -27.16
CA LEU A 96 8.98 19.69 -28.13
C LEU A 96 8.19 18.53 -27.51
N HIS A 97 8.75 17.89 -26.49
CA HIS A 97 8.20 16.66 -25.90
C HIS A 97 8.55 16.56 -24.42
N ILE A 98 7.57 16.17 -23.59
CA ILE A 98 7.77 15.85 -22.18
C ILE A 98 7.75 14.32 -22.03
N PRO A 99 8.81 13.69 -21.50
CA PRO A 99 9.00 12.23 -21.52
C PRO A 99 8.19 11.48 -20.44
N TYR A 100 6.88 11.72 -20.34
CA TYR A 100 6.04 11.00 -19.37
C TYR A 100 6.02 9.48 -19.59
N ARG A 101 6.20 9.04 -20.85
CA ARG A 101 6.05 7.64 -21.25
C ARG A 101 7.25 6.76 -20.88
N ASP A 102 8.36 7.37 -20.49
CA ASP A 102 9.64 6.69 -20.29
C ASP A 102 9.69 5.93 -18.95
N SER A 103 8.72 6.14 -18.05
CA SER A 103 8.53 5.31 -16.86
C SER A 103 7.05 5.19 -16.46
N VAL A 104 6.69 4.11 -15.76
CA VAL A 104 5.33 3.92 -15.23
C VAL A 104 4.98 5.02 -14.22
N LEU A 105 5.95 5.41 -13.37
CA LEU A 105 5.77 6.49 -12.39
C LEU A 105 5.38 7.80 -13.06
N THR A 106 6.12 8.22 -14.10
CA THR A 106 5.84 9.48 -14.80
C THR A 106 4.56 9.44 -15.61
N LYS A 107 4.09 8.27 -16.06
CA LYS A 107 2.74 8.11 -16.64
C LYS A 107 1.66 8.34 -15.59
N LEU A 108 1.79 7.73 -14.40
CA LEU A 108 0.84 7.88 -13.30
C LEU A 108 0.77 9.34 -12.79
N LEU A 109 1.92 10.01 -12.74
CA LEU A 109 2.03 11.39 -12.24
C LEU A 109 1.84 12.47 -13.31
N GLN A 110 1.47 12.11 -14.53
CA GLN A 110 1.31 13.07 -15.64
C GLN A 110 0.29 14.17 -15.33
N SER A 111 -0.79 13.86 -14.60
CA SER A 111 -1.77 14.87 -14.18
C SER A 111 -1.20 15.84 -13.13
N ALA A 112 -0.29 15.36 -12.27
CA ALA A 112 0.35 16.12 -11.20
C ALA A 112 1.49 17.04 -11.68
N LEU A 113 2.12 16.74 -12.82
CA LEU A 113 3.23 17.51 -13.34
C LEU A 113 2.81 18.19 -14.64
N GLY A 114 2.51 19.50 -14.60
CA GLY A 114 2.08 20.28 -15.76
C GLY A 114 0.64 20.00 -16.25
N GLY A 115 -0.12 19.18 -15.52
CA GLY A 115 -1.48 18.76 -15.89
C GLY A 115 -2.60 19.42 -15.07
N ASN A 116 -3.76 18.78 -15.05
CA ASN A 116 -4.91 19.16 -14.24
C ASN A 116 -4.80 18.57 -12.82
N SER A 117 -4.04 19.23 -11.96
CA SER A 117 -3.91 18.84 -10.56
C SER A 117 -3.41 20.00 -9.70
N ARG A 118 -3.82 20.00 -8.43
CA ARG A 118 -3.17 20.80 -7.38
C ARG A 118 -2.08 19.94 -6.77
N THR A 119 -0.83 20.31 -6.97
CA THR A 119 0.32 19.46 -6.63
C THR A 119 1.18 20.13 -5.58
N ILE A 120 1.53 19.36 -4.56
CA ILE A 120 2.41 19.75 -3.46
C ILE A 120 3.59 18.77 -3.48
N MET A 121 4.80 19.31 -3.46
CA MET A 121 6.03 18.53 -3.28
C MET A 121 6.57 18.80 -1.88
N ILE A 122 6.82 17.74 -1.12
CA ILE A 122 7.50 17.81 0.17
C ILE A 122 8.93 17.31 -0.05
N ALA A 123 9.92 18.17 0.14
CA ALA A 123 11.33 17.83 0.04
C ALA A 123 11.87 17.52 1.44
N ALA A 124 11.99 16.24 1.79
CA ALA A 124 12.59 15.82 3.05
C ALA A 124 14.12 15.85 2.94
N VAL A 125 14.78 16.53 3.88
CA VAL A 125 16.25 16.69 3.90
C VAL A 125 16.80 16.40 5.29
N SER A 126 18.06 15.97 5.36
CA SER A 126 18.75 15.72 6.62
C SER A 126 19.65 16.91 6.98
N PRO A 127 19.66 17.38 8.24
CA PRO A 127 20.57 18.44 8.68
C PRO A 127 22.00 17.96 8.93
N ALA A 128 22.26 16.65 8.83
CA ALA A 128 23.58 16.08 9.11
C ALA A 128 24.59 16.40 7.98
N ASP A 129 25.81 16.75 8.37
CA ASP A 129 26.90 17.12 7.44
C ASP A 129 27.24 16.00 6.46
N ILE A 130 27.20 14.75 6.92
CA ILE A 130 27.40 13.56 6.06
C ILE A 130 26.41 13.46 4.90
N CYS A 131 25.25 14.13 5.00
CA CYS A 131 24.21 14.16 3.98
C CYS A 131 24.24 15.43 3.10
N TYR A 132 25.27 16.28 3.21
CA TYR A 132 25.32 17.59 2.54
C TYR A 132 25.01 17.53 1.03
N GLU A 133 25.69 16.65 0.28
CA GLU A 133 25.54 16.54 -1.18
C GLU A 133 24.13 16.07 -1.61
N GLU A 134 23.54 15.15 -0.86
CA GLU A 134 22.18 14.64 -1.13
C GLU A 134 21.13 15.71 -0.77
N THR A 135 21.32 16.42 0.35
CA THR A 135 20.48 17.55 0.75
C THR A 135 20.50 18.66 -0.30
N LEU A 136 21.69 19.03 -0.79
CA LEU A 136 21.83 20.04 -1.86
C LEU A 136 21.15 19.58 -3.16
N SER A 137 21.29 18.30 -3.52
CA SER A 137 20.67 17.71 -4.70
C SER A 137 19.14 17.76 -4.61
N THR A 138 18.57 17.39 -3.46
CA THR A 138 17.12 17.47 -3.19
C THR A 138 16.60 18.90 -3.25
N LEU A 139 17.32 19.87 -2.68
CA LEU A 139 16.93 21.28 -2.74
C LEU A 139 16.94 21.83 -4.18
N ARG A 140 17.97 21.51 -4.98
CA ARG A 140 18.02 21.88 -6.41
C ARG A 140 16.90 21.22 -7.22
N TYR A 141 16.50 20.01 -6.84
CA TYR A 141 15.36 19.34 -7.45
C TYR A 141 14.06 20.10 -7.13
N ALA A 142 13.82 20.43 -5.86
CA ALA A 142 12.65 21.21 -5.43
C ALA A 142 12.59 22.60 -6.09
N GLU A 143 13.74 23.27 -6.25
CA GLU A 143 13.84 24.57 -6.94
C GLU A 143 13.39 24.49 -8.41
N ARG A 144 13.73 23.40 -9.11
CA ARG A 144 13.25 23.16 -10.48
C ARG A 144 11.76 22.84 -10.49
N THR A 145 11.28 21.98 -9.61
CA THR A 145 9.86 21.61 -9.51
C THR A 145 8.99 22.85 -9.26
N LYS A 146 9.44 23.80 -8.45
CA LYS A 146 8.75 25.07 -8.16
C LYS A 146 8.45 25.90 -9.42
N LYS A 147 9.21 25.73 -10.51
CA LYS A 147 9.02 26.46 -11.77
C LYS A 147 7.85 25.92 -12.59
N ILE A 148 7.40 24.69 -12.33
CA ILE A 148 6.31 24.04 -13.07
C ILE A 148 4.97 24.70 -12.75
N LYS A 149 4.18 24.98 -13.78
CA LYS A 149 2.83 25.54 -13.66
C LYS A 149 1.78 24.51 -14.09
N ASN A 150 0.95 24.07 -13.14
CA ASN A 150 -0.20 23.24 -13.42
C ASN A 150 -1.42 24.07 -13.85
N LYS A 151 -2.34 23.45 -14.57
CA LYS A 151 -3.62 24.04 -14.98
C LYS A 151 -4.77 23.28 -14.31
N ALA A 152 -4.93 23.50 -13.01
CA ALA A 152 -5.99 22.86 -12.24
C ALA A 152 -7.37 23.43 -12.59
N VAL A 153 -8.28 22.57 -13.01
CA VAL A 153 -9.68 22.84 -13.35
C VAL A 153 -10.57 21.89 -12.55
N VAL A 154 -11.74 22.35 -12.15
CA VAL A 154 -12.71 21.51 -11.43
C VAL A 154 -13.18 20.39 -12.37
N ASN A 155 -13.05 19.13 -11.93
CA ASN A 155 -13.59 18.00 -12.67
C ASN A 155 -15.10 17.92 -12.42
N ALA A 156 -15.81 18.63 -13.28
CA ALA A 156 -17.26 18.61 -13.48
C ALA A 156 -17.58 17.66 -14.64
N SER A 157 -18.77 17.09 -14.68
CA SER A 157 -19.14 16.18 -15.78
C SER A 157 -19.11 16.93 -17.15
N PRO A 158 -18.77 16.27 -18.27
CA PRO A 158 -18.76 16.90 -19.60
C PRO A 158 -20.12 17.48 -19.99
N THR A 159 -21.17 16.83 -19.53
CA THR A 159 -22.57 17.26 -19.65
C THR A 159 -22.81 18.57 -18.88
N GLU A 160 -22.21 18.76 -17.70
CA GLU A 160 -22.28 20.01 -16.91
C GLU A 160 -21.65 21.23 -17.59
N LYS A 161 -20.50 21.06 -18.27
CA LYS A 161 -19.86 22.14 -19.03
C LYS A 161 -20.77 22.62 -20.16
N LEU A 162 -21.45 21.68 -20.83
CA LEU A 162 -22.42 21.97 -21.88
C LEU A 162 -23.64 22.73 -21.35
N ILE A 163 -24.24 22.34 -20.21
CA ILE A 163 -25.35 23.12 -19.60
C ILE A 163 -24.88 24.53 -19.25
N LYS A 164 -23.70 24.66 -18.63
CA LYS A 164 -23.20 25.96 -18.15
C LYS A 164 -22.94 26.92 -19.31
N ASP A 165 -22.34 26.43 -20.39
CA ASP A 165 -22.09 27.21 -21.61
C ASP A 165 -23.42 27.62 -22.27
N LEU A 166 -24.40 26.69 -22.37
CA LEU A 166 -25.74 26.98 -22.92
C LEU A 166 -26.55 27.98 -22.06
N LYS A 167 -26.45 27.89 -20.73
CA LYS A 167 -27.10 28.86 -19.81
C LYS A 167 -26.44 30.24 -19.88
N ALA A 168 -25.11 30.28 -20.00
CA ALA A 168 -24.38 31.53 -20.17
C ALA A 168 -24.70 32.20 -21.51
N GLU A 169 -24.81 31.42 -22.58
CA GLU A 169 -25.19 31.90 -23.91
C GLU A 169 -26.63 32.43 -23.94
N ASN A 170 -27.58 31.73 -23.31
CA ASN A 170 -28.95 32.21 -23.13
C ASN A 170 -29.02 33.52 -22.36
N ASN A 171 -28.31 33.63 -21.24
CA ASN A 171 -28.28 34.88 -20.47
C ASN A 171 -27.63 36.01 -21.28
N LYS A 172 -26.66 35.72 -22.15
CA LYS A 172 -26.04 36.73 -23.04
C LYS A 172 -26.99 37.20 -24.14
N LEU A 173 -27.86 36.31 -24.63
CA LEU A 173 -28.92 36.65 -25.59
C LEU A 173 -30.06 37.44 -24.92
N LEU A 174 -30.44 37.08 -23.69
CA LEU A 174 -31.45 37.77 -22.87
C LEU A 174 -30.99 39.14 -22.37
N SER A 175 -29.69 39.29 -22.06
CA SER A 175 -29.10 40.53 -21.57
C SER A 175 -28.64 41.48 -22.67
N ARG A 176 -28.89 41.16 -23.95
CA ARG A 176 -28.78 42.12 -25.04
C ARG A 176 -30.05 42.97 -25.02
N PRO A 177 -30.09 44.11 -24.30
CA PRO A 177 -31.30 44.90 -24.25
C PRO A 177 -31.51 45.46 -25.65
N ALA A 178 -32.77 45.55 -26.05
CA ALA A 178 -33.22 46.34 -27.17
C ALA A 178 -32.58 47.73 -27.12
N GLY A 179 -31.45 47.89 -27.81
CA GLY A 179 -30.86 49.18 -28.08
C GLY A 179 -31.65 49.80 -29.21
N PHE A 180 -32.86 50.26 -28.94
CA PHE A 180 -33.45 51.41 -29.63
C PHE A 180 -34.56 52.00 -28.78
N GLY A 181 -34.40 53.29 -28.48
CA GLY A 181 -35.27 54.05 -27.59
C GLY A 181 -36.70 54.20 -28.10
N SER A 182 -37.52 54.70 -27.18
CA SER A 182 -38.92 55.09 -27.34
C SER A 182 -39.28 55.63 -28.73
N THR A 183 -40.12 54.90 -29.47
CA THR A 183 -41.32 55.41 -30.18
C THR A 183 -41.93 54.28 -31.01
N GLY A 184 -43.17 53.89 -30.69
CA GLY A 184 -44.02 53.05 -31.56
C GLY A 184 -44.22 51.61 -31.07
N ARG A 185 -45.30 51.37 -30.33
CA ARG A 185 -45.86 50.01 -30.17
C ARG A 185 -46.26 49.50 -31.56
N SER A 186 -45.64 48.43 -32.03
CA SER A 186 -45.98 47.78 -33.30
C SER A 186 -46.00 46.26 -33.12
N ILE A 187 -46.79 45.61 -33.97
CA ILE A 187 -47.05 44.16 -34.12
C ILE A 187 -45.76 43.30 -34.10
N ALA A 188 -44.59 43.91 -34.35
CA ALA A 188 -43.26 43.29 -34.27
C ALA A 188 -42.88 42.78 -32.85
N ASP A 189 -43.38 43.40 -31.78
CA ASP A 189 -43.15 42.93 -30.40
C ASP A 189 -43.91 41.61 -30.13
N GLU A 190 -45.10 41.44 -30.72
CA GLU A 190 -45.94 40.26 -30.51
C GLU A 190 -45.39 39.02 -31.23
N THR A 191 -44.85 39.18 -32.45
CA THR A 191 -44.14 38.12 -33.16
C THR A 191 -42.82 37.73 -32.49
N GLN A 192 -42.04 38.70 -31.99
CA GLN A 192 -40.83 38.40 -31.22
C GLN A 192 -41.11 37.69 -29.89
N LEU A 193 -42.17 38.09 -29.17
CA LEU A 193 -42.61 37.41 -27.95
C LEU A 193 -43.06 35.96 -28.22
N ARG A 194 -43.70 35.71 -29.38
CA ARG A 194 -44.15 34.37 -29.79
C ARG A 194 -42.98 33.47 -30.19
N GLU A 195 -42.00 34.00 -30.91
CA GLU A 195 -40.76 33.29 -31.24
C GLU A 195 -39.92 32.98 -29.99
N LEU A 196 -39.87 33.91 -29.03
CA LEU A 196 -39.24 33.68 -27.72
C LEU A 196 -39.97 32.60 -26.92
N ALA A 197 -41.30 32.60 -26.92
CA ALA A 197 -42.10 31.58 -26.25
C ALA A 197 -41.92 30.18 -26.87
N GLU A 198 -41.87 30.10 -28.21
CA GLU A 198 -41.58 28.85 -28.92
C GLU A 198 -40.14 28.37 -28.69
N SER A 199 -39.17 29.29 -28.71
CA SER A 199 -37.77 28.97 -28.40
C SER A 199 -37.60 28.49 -26.95
N ALA A 200 -38.29 29.13 -26.00
CA ALA A 200 -38.36 28.69 -24.61
C ALA A 200 -39.09 27.34 -24.43
N GLY A 201 -40.07 27.05 -25.29
CA GLY A 201 -40.73 25.73 -25.37
C GLY A 201 -39.76 24.65 -25.86
N ARG A 202 -39.07 24.88 -26.97
CA ARG A 202 -38.05 23.97 -27.52
C ARG A 202 -36.91 23.73 -26.52
N MET A 203 -36.48 24.77 -25.80
CA MET A 203 -35.48 24.64 -24.74
C MET A 203 -35.98 23.80 -23.57
N ARG A 204 -37.22 23.98 -23.11
CA ARG A 204 -37.80 23.15 -22.04
C ARG A 204 -37.90 21.69 -22.46
N SER A 205 -38.33 21.40 -23.69
CA SER A 205 -38.38 20.04 -24.21
C SER A 205 -36.98 19.43 -24.37
N ALA A 206 -36.01 20.19 -24.87
CA ALA A 206 -34.62 19.75 -24.98
C ALA A 206 -34.00 19.51 -23.59
N GLN A 207 -34.29 20.37 -22.62
CA GLN A 207 -33.84 20.24 -21.24
C GLN A 207 -34.43 18.99 -20.57
N ALA A 208 -35.74 18.76 -20.68
CA ALA A 208 -36.39 17.56 -20.14
C ALA A 208 -35.84 16.26 -20.78
N THR A 209 -35.60 16.27 -22.09
CA THR A 209 -35.03 15.11 -22.81
C THR A 209 -33.58 14.85 -22.40
N TRP A 210 -32.84 15.91 -22.11
CA TRP A 210 -31.44 15.84 -21.69
C TRP A 210 -31.29 15.44 -20.23
N GLU A 211 -32.15 15.92 -19.34
CA GLU A 211 -32.25 15.48 -17.94
C GLU A 211 -32.55 13.98 -17.85
N ALA A 212 -33.47 13.47 -18.67
CA ALA A 212 -33.75 12.04 -18.74
C ALA A 212 -32.53 11.21 -19.18
N ARG A 213 -31.82 11.64 -20.23
CA ARG A 213 -30.59 10.96 -20.70
C ARG A 213 -29.42 11.04 -19.71
N LEU A 214 -29.34 12.13 -18.94
CA LEU A 214 -28.32 12.29 -17.90
C LEU A 214 -28.57 11.31 -16.75
N GLU A 215 -29.84 11.15 -16.36
CA GLU A 215 -30.25 10.23 -15.31
C GLU A 215 -30.03 8.77 -15.75
N GLU A 216 -30.35 8.42 -17.01
CA GLU A 216 -30.00 7.12 -17.59
C GLU A 216 -28.49 6.85 -17.55
N ALA A 217 -27.65 7.79 -18.03
CA ALA A 217 -26.20 7.63 -18.02
C ALA A 217 -25.61 7.57 -16.59
N ARG A 218 -26.22 8.28 -15.63
CA ARG A 218 -25.84 8.22 -14.21
C ARG A 218 -26.15 6.85 -13.63
N GLN A 219 -27.35 6.32 -13.89
CA GLN A 219 -27.76 5.00 -13.44
C GLN A 219 -26.89 3.90 -14.06
N GLU A 220 -26.58 3.98 -15.35
CA GLU A 220 -25.66 3.06 -16.03
C GLU A 220 -24.25 3.11 -15.41
N TRP A 221 -23.71 4.31 -15.16
CA TRP A 221 -22.39 4.47 -14.54
C TRP A 221 -22.35 3.93 -13.11
N GLU A 222 -23.38 4.20 -12.31
CA GLU A 222 -23.47 3.72 -10.93
C GLU A 222 -23.62 2.19 -10.89
N GLN A 223 -24.41 1.62 -11.79
CA GLN A 223 -24.50 0.17 -11.98
C GLN A 223 -23.15 -0.43 -12.39
N GLN A 224 -22.44 0.16 -13.37
CA GLN A 224 -21.14 -0.34 -13.82
C GLN A 224 -20.05 -0.20 -12.75
N TYR A 225 -19.99 0.94 -12.05
CA TYR A 225 -19.01 1.18 -10.99
C TYR A 225 -19.24 0.27 -9.79
N THR A 226 -20.51 0.12 -9.37
CA THR A 226 -20.89 -0.81 -8.30
C THR A 226 -20.57 -2.24 -8.74
N ALA A 227 -20.98 -2.64 -9.95
CA ALA A 227 -20.69 -3.97 -10.48
C ALA A 227 -19.19 -4.27 -10.52
N VAL A 228 -18.35 -3.38 -11.05
CA VAL A 228 -16.90 -3.62 -11.18
C VAL A 228 -16.20 -3.60 -9.82
N THR A 229 -16.47 -2.60 -8.99
CA THR A 229 -15.79 -2.44 -7.69
C THR A 229 -16.19 -3.55 -6.72
N GLN A 230 -17.49 -3.86 -6.69
CA GLN A 230 -18.04 -4.91 -5.83
C GLN A 230 -17.66 -6.30 -6.34
N ALA A 231 -17.73 -6.57 -7.65
CA ALA A 231 -17.31 -7.86 -8.20
C ALA A 231 -15.81 -8.11 -8.01
N THR A 232 -14.96 -7.09 -8.17
CA THR A 232 -13.51 -7.25 -7.95
C THR A 232 -13.21 -7.57 -6.48
N TYR A 233 -13.79 -6.80 -5.55
CA TYR A 233 -13.62 -7.05 -4.11
C TYR A 233 -14.15 -8.43 -3.70
N PHE A 234 -15.35 -8.79 -4.13
CA PHE A 234 -15.90 -10.11 -3.86
C PHE A 234 -15.09 -11.23 -4.50
N SER A 235 -14.50 -11.02 -5.69
CA SER A 235 -13.68 -12.04 -6.34
C SER A 235 -12.40 -12.34 -5.56
N ILE A 236 -11.75 -11.30 -5.00
CA ILE A 236 -10.55 -11.44 -4.16
C ILE A 236 -10.89 -12.16 -2.86
N LEU A 237 -11.97 -11.74 -2.18
CA LEU A 237 -12.42 -12.41 -0.95
C LEU A 237 -12.87 -13.85 -1.20
N ALA A 238 -13.55 -14.11 -2.33
CA ALA A 238 -13.96 -15.45 -2.72
C ALA A 238 -12.75 -16.32 -3.04
N GLN A 239 -11.72 -15.78 -3.69
CA GLN A 239 -10.47 -16.49 -3.93
C GLN A 239 -9.76 -16.80 -2.61
N GLU A 240 -9.63 -15.84 -1.70
CA GLU A 240 -9.04 -16.07 -0.37
C GLU A 240 -9.82 -17.12 0.42
N ARG A 241 -11.16 -17.04 0.42
CA ARG A 241 -12.03 -18.05 1.04
C ARG A 241 -11.81 -19.44 0.45
N ARG A 242 -11.77 -19.56 -0.88
CA ARG A 242 -11.48 -20.84 -1.55
C ARG A 242 -10.11 -21.37 -1.16
N MET A 243 -9.08 -20.51 -1.13
CA MET A 243 -7.73 -20.90 -0.73
C MET A 243 -7.71 -21.41 0.72
N MET A 244 -8.42 -20.73 1.63
CA MET A 244 -8.59 -21.19 3.01
C MET A 244 -9.31 -22.54 3.05
N GLU A 245 -10.38 -22.73 2.28
CA GLU A 245 -11.15 -23.98 2.20
C GLU A 245 -10.41 -25.13 1.48
N THR A 246 -9.25 -24.87 0.87
CA THR A 246 -8.50 -25.87 0.11
C THR A 246 -7.18 -26.26 0.78
N PHE A 247 -6.41 -25.28 1.26
CA PHE A 247 -5.02 -25.51 1.69
C PHE A 247 -4.81 -25.21 3.17
N PRO A 248 -3.88 -25.92 3.83
CA PRO A 248 -3.30 -25.46 5.09
C PRO A 248 -2.49 -24.19 4.88
N TYR A 249 -2.37 -23.35 5.91
CA TYR A 249 -1.68 -22.07 5.80
C TYR A 249 -1.05 -21.61 7.12
N LEU A 250 -0.06 -20.73 7.03
CA LEU A 250 0.51 -20.02 8.18
C LEU A 250 -0.16 -18.66 8.33
N LEU A 251 -0.45 -18.28 9.56
CA LEU A 251 -1.06 -17.01 9.92
C LEU A 251 -0.10 -16.25 10.83
N ASN A 252 0.30 -15.04 10.44
CA ASN A 252 1.34 -14.33 11.19
C ASN A 252 0.83 -13.83 12.55
N ILE A 253 1.68 -13.92 13.57
CA ILE A 253 1.46 -13.35 14.90
C ILE A 253 2.57 -12.34 15.16
N ASN A 254 2.22 -11.21 15.76
CA ASN A 254 3.12 -10.09 15.95
C ASN A 254 2.88 -9.43 17.31
N GLU A 255 3.93 -8.84 17.86
CA GLU A 255 3.89 -8.06 19.10
C GLU A 255 2.84 -6.94 19.04
N ASP A 256 2.65 -6.31 17.87
CA ASP A 256 1.52 -5.42 17.63
C ASP A 256 0.27 -6.24 17.25
N PRO A 257 -0.81 -6.24 18.07
CA PRO A 257 -2.03 -6.98 17.79
C PRO A 257 -2.69 -6.59 16.46
N GLN A 258 -2.49 -5.35 15.98
CA GLN A 258 -3.05 -4.87 14.69
C GLN A 258 -2.30 -5.42 13.47
N LEU A 259 -1.09 -5.98 13.69
CA LEU A 259 -0.29 -6.60 12.66
C LEU A 259 -0.47 -8.12 12.62
N SER A 260 -1.00 -8.73 13.69
CA SER A 260 -1.35 -10.14 13.77
C SER A 260 -2.54 -10.49 12.85
N TRP A 261 -2.60 -11.74 12.40
CA TRP A 261 -3.71 -12.31 11.63
C TRP A 261 -3.87 -11.75 10.20
N VAL A 262 -2.90 -10.98 9.70
CA VAL A 262 -3.01 -10.27 8.41
C VAL A 262 -2.46 -11.07 7.23
N LEU A 263 -1.33 -11.75 7.42
CA LEU A 263 -0.62 -12.49 6.38
C LEU A 263 -0.99 -13.97 6.45
N LYS A 264 -1.45 -14.52 5.33
CA LYS A 264 -1.72 -15.93 5.13
C LYS A 264 -0.75 -16.50 4.11
N HIS A 265 0.10 -17.44 4.53
CA HIS A 265 0.97 -18.17 3.62
C HIS A 265 0.40 -19.57 3.39
N PHE A 266 -0.26 -19.77 2.26
CA PHE A 266 -0.83 -21.06 1.88
C PHE A 266 0.26 -22.07 1.51
N ILE A 267 0.18 -23.26 2.09
CA ILE A 267 1.10 -24.37 1.85
C ILE A 267 0.44 -25.34 0.87
N GLN A 268 0.69 -25.12 -0.42
CA GLN A 268 0.20 -26.01 -1.49
C GLN A 268 0.93 -27.35 -1.46
N ASP A 269 0.39 -28.34 -2.18
CA ASP A 269 0.97 -29.67 -2.26
C ASP A 269 2.39 -29.64 -2.86
N GLY A 270 3.26 -30.48 -2.31
CA GLY A 270 4.68 -30.51 -2.64
C GLY A 270 5.54 -29.80 -1.58
N THR A 271 6.68 -29.29 -2.02
CA THR A 271 7.69 -28.69 -1.13
C THR A 271 7.68 -27.17 -1.25
N CYS A 272 7.64 -26.50 -0.10
CA CYS A 272 7.57 -25.06 0.04
C CYS A 272 8.72 -24.61 0.94
N ASP A 273 9.78 -24.06 0.33
CA ASP A 273 10.92 -23.53 1.07
C ASP A 273 10.59 -22.14 1.64
N VAL A 274 11.10 -21.87 2.85
CA VAL A 274 10.97 -20.59 3.55
C VAL A 274 12.34 -20.03 3.91
N GLY A 275 12.55 -18.73 3.72
CA GLY A 275 13.82 -18.05 4.04
C GLY A 275 13.99 -16.71 3.33
N GLN A 276 15.19 -16.10 3.44
CA GLN A 276 15.46 -14.77 2.87
C GLN A 276 15.65 -14.76 1.35
N SER A 277 16.00 -15.90 0.76
CA SER A 277 16.22 -16.03 -0.68
C SER A 277 14.92 -15.83 -1.46
N THR A 278 15.04 -15.20 -2.61
CA THR A 278 13.94 -14.94 -3.55
C THR A 278 13.48 -16.20 -4.28
N SER A 279 14.29 -17.27 -4.21
CA SER A 279 13.96 -18.58 -4.76
C SER A 279 12.97 -19.37 -3.90
N ASN A 280 12.69 -18.90 -2.68
CA ASN A 280 11.78 -19.56 -1.75
C ASN A 280 10.32 -19.26 -2.10
N ALA A 281 9.44 -20.20 -1.75
CA ALA A 281 8.00 -20.01 -1.89
C ALA A 281 7.45 -19.04 -0.84
N ILE A 282 8.00 -19.06 0.38
CA ILE A 282 7.69 -18.09 1.43
C ILE A 282 8.95 -17.27 1.71
N ILE A 283 8.93 -15.99 1.32
CA ILE A 283 10.07 -15.09 1.52
C ILE A 283 9.90 -14.41 2.87
N LEU A 284 10.77 -14.73 3.82
CA LEU A 284 10.81 -14.12 5.15
C LEU A 284 12.13 -13.38 5.34
N ARG A 285 12.05 -12.16 5.84
CA ARG A 285 13.22 -11.37 6.23
C ARG A 285 13.09 -10.97 7.69
N GLY A 286 14.14 -11.25 8.44
CA GLY A 286 14.20 -11.00 9.87
C GLY A 286 15.52 -11.52 10.42
N LEU A 287 15.91 -10.98 11.58
CA LEU A 287 17.12 -11.39 12.29
C LEU A 287 17.13 -12.90 12.54
N GLY A 288 18.21 -13.57 12.13
CA GLY A 288 18.36 -15.02 12.27
C GLY A 288 17.58 -15.90 11.28
N ILE A 289 16.91 -15.31 10.27
CA ILE A 289 16.36 -16.07 9.15
C ILE A 289 17.50 -16.36 8.15
N LEU A 290 17.62 -17.59 7.66
CA LEU A 290 18.63 -17.96 6.67
C LEU A 290 18.07 -17.82 5.25
N ASP A 291 18.95 -17.81 4.24
CA ASP A 291 18.54 -17.80 2.83
C ASP A 291 17.57 -18.93 2.51
N LYS A 292 17.86 -20.14 3.01
CA LYS A 292 16.94 -21.27 3.03
C LYS A 292 16.83 -21.74 4.47
N HIS A 293 15.82 -21.25 5.18
CA HIS A 293 15.70 -21.41 6.63
C HIS A 293 15.00 -22.72 7.00
N ALA A 294 13.87 -23.03 6.39
CA ALA A 294 13.18 -24.30 6.60
C ALA A 294 12.44 -24.73 5.33
N THR A 295 11.98 -25.98 5.32
CA THR A 295 11.16 -26.53 4.24
C THR A 295 9.88 -27.10 4.81
N PHE A 296 8.74 -26.58 4.34
CA PHE A 296 7.44 -27.20 4.51
C PHE A 296 7.25 -28.24 3.41
N THR A 297 6.73 -29.42 3.75
CA THR A 297 6.29 -30.42 2.76
C THR A 297 4.85 -30.77 3.06
N ASN A 298 3.97 -30.52 2.10
CA ASN A 298 2.57 -30.92 2.16
C ASN A 298 2.34 -32.12 1.22
N ALA A 299 1.91 -33.23 1.80
CA ALA A 299 1.48 -34.41 1.06
C ALA A 299 0.04 -34.75 1.49
N ASP A 300 -0.92 -34.47 0.62
CA ASP A 300 -2.35 -34.70 0.84
C ASP A 300 -2.88 -34.09 2.15
N GLY A 301 -2.53 -32.82 2.40
CA GLY A 301 -2.92 -32.07 3.60
C GLY A 301 -2.07 -32.36 4.84
N LYS A 302 -1.18 -33.35 4.80
CA LYS A 302 -0.25 -33.66 5.90
C LYS A 302 1.01 -32.82 5.76
N VAL A 303 1.10 -31.75 6.54
CA VAL A 303 2.24 -30.83 6.50
C VAL A 303 3.32 -31.26 7.49
N THR A 304 4.57 -31.22 7.01
CA THR A 304 5.77 -31.42 7.84
C THR A 304 6.71 -30.23 7.66
N LEU A 305 7.40 -29.85 8.74
CA LEU A 305 8.37 -28.78 8.78
C LEU A 305 9.75 -29.36 9.07
N ALA A 306 10.73 -29.07 8.22
CA ALA A 306 12.12 -29.47 8.39
C ALA A 306 13.03 -28.24 8.45
N PRO A 307 13.72 -28.00 9.59
CA PRO A 307 14.76 -26.99 9.69
C PRO A 307 15.92 -27.26 8.72
N ARG A 308 16.58 -26.21 8.23
CA ARG A 308 17.86 -26.31 7.51
C ARG A 308 19.05 -26.07 8.46
N ASP A 309 20.26 -26.33 7.98
CA ASP A 309 21.46 -26.36 8.83
C ASP A 309 21.62 -25.10 9.70
N MET A 310 21.79 -25.32 11.01
CA MET A 310 22.07 -24.30 12.03
C MET A 310 21.00 -23.20 12.18
N CYS A 311 19.76 -23.42 11.71
CA CYS A 311 18.67 -22.46 11.85
C CYS A 311 17.86 -22.68 13.13
N LYS A 312 17.30 -21.59 13.67
CA LYS A 312 16.38 -21.63 14.82
C LYS A 312 14.95 -21.79 14.33
N VAL A 313 14.37 -22.96 14.59
CA VAL A 313 12.96 -23.25 14.35
C VAL A 313 12.39 -23.81 15.63
N VAL A 314 11.31 -23.20 16.12
CA VAL A 314 10.60 -23.60 17.33
C VAL A 314 9.19 -24.01 16.95
N VAL A 315 8.72 -25.13 17.50
CA VAL A 315 7.33 -25.58 17.38
C VAL A 315 6.79 -25.81 18.79
N ASN A 316 5.69 -25.12 19.13
CA ASN A 316 5.04 -25.18 20.44
C ASN A 316 6.02 -24.92 21.61
N GLY A 317 6.82 -23.86 21.50
CA GLY A 317 7.85 -23.48 22.48
C GLY A 317 9.13 -24.33 22.44
N VAL A 318 9.16 -25.46 21.73
CA VAL A 318 10.31 -26.38 21.71
C VAL A 318 11.14 -26.24 20.42
N PRO A 319 12.45 -26.00 20.50
CA PRO A 319 13.34 -26.01 19.34
C PRO A 319 13.36 -27.39 18.66
N ILE A 320 13.22 -27.42 17.34
CA ILE A 320 13.29 -28.64 16.55
C ILE A 320 14.57 -28.68 15.71
N THR A 321 15.15 -29.87 15.56
CA THR A 321 16.35 -30.12 14.74
C THR A 321 16.07 -31.05 13.56
N GLY A 322 14.99 -31.82 13.64
CA GLY A 322 14.58 -32.79 12.62
C GLY A 322 13.24 -32.44 11.97
N LYS A 323 12.83 -33.28 11.02
CA LYS A 323 11.53 -33.17 10.37
C LYS A 323 10.41 -33.45 11.37
N THR A 324 9.54 -32.47 11.57
CA THR A 324 8.41 -32.52 12.52
C THR A 324 7.09 -32.47 11.77
N LYS A 325 6.13 -33.33 12.12
CA LYS A 325 4.76 -33.27 11.59
C LYS A 325 4.00 -32.18 12.33
N LEU A 326 3.36 -31.28 11.58
CA LEU A 326 2.54 -30.22 12.14
C LEU A 326 1.10 -30.70 12.36
N GLN A 327 0.47 -30.16 13.40
CA GLN A 327 -0.94 -30.34 13.74
C GLN A 327 -1.65 -28.99 13.74
N HIS A 328 -2.96 -28.99 13.45
CA HIS A 328 -3.75 -27.76 13.50
C HIS A 328 -3.51 -26.98 14.80
N LEU A 329 -3.25 -25.67 14.66
CA LEU A 329 -2.94 -24.71 15.70
C LEU A 329 -1.52 -24.78 16.29
N ASP A 330 -0.59 -25.52 15.69
CA ASP A 330 0.82 -25.46 16.11
C ASP A 330 1.39 -24.04 16.01
N ARG A 331 2.10 -23.61 17.06
CA ARG A 331 2.78 -22.31 17.12
C ARG A 331 4.20 -22.49 16.60
N ILE A 332 4.55 -21.75 15.57
CA ILE A 332 5.83 -21.86 14.88
C ILE A 332 6.57 -20.53 15.03
N ILE A 333 7.83 -20.59 15.47
CA ILE A 333 8.73 -19.43 15.44
C ILE A 333 9.89 -19.77 14.52
N LEU A 334 10.11 -18.91 13.51
CA LEU A 334 11.22 -18.99 12.58
C LEU A 334 12.21 -17.86 12.90
N GLY A 335 13.49 -18.19 13.01
CA GLY A 335 14.54 -17.24 13.35
C GLY A 335 14.38 -16.72 14.79
N SER A 336 14.54 -15.41 14.97
CA SER A 336 14.52 -14.81 16.32
C SER A 336 13.13 -14.40 16.78
N ASN A 337 12.26 -13.97 15.86
CA ASN A 337 10.96 -13.40 16.25
C ASN A 337 9.86 -13.49 15.15
N SER A 338 10.00 -14.39 14.16
CA SER A 338 8.95 -14.55 13.14
C SER A 338 7.94 -15.60 13.60
N ALA A 339 6.89 -15.17 14.31
CA ALA A 339 5.86 -16.03 14.87
C ALA A 339 4.69 -16.26 13.90
N TYR A 340 4.25 -17.52 13.82
CA TYR A 340 3.15 -17.97 12.98
C TYR A 340 2.30 -19.01 13.69
N LEU A 341 0.98 -18.90 13.56
CA LEU A 341 0.06 -19.98 13.88
C LEU A 341 -0.16 -20.82 12.63
N TYR A 342 0.07 -22.12 12.72
CA TYR A 342 -0.21 -23.05 11.64
C TYR A 342 -1.68 -23.48 11.67
N VAL A 343 -2.40 -23.18 10.58
CA VAL A 343 -3.77 -23.61 10.36
C VAL A 343 -3.75 -24.83 9.44
N GLY A 344 -4.00 -26.00 10.04
CA GLY A 344 -4.11 -27.29 9.36
C GLY A 344 -5.15 -27.35 8.21
N PRO A 345 -5.20 -28.50 7.51
CA PRO A 345 -6.15 -28.70 6.41
C PRO A 345 -7.59 -28.56 6.91
N PRO A 346 -8.55 -28.19 6.04
CA PRO A 346 -9.95 -27.94 6.42
C PRO A 346 -10.59 -29.04 7.28
N ALA A 347 -10.25 -30.31 7.03
CA ALA A 347 -10.77 -31.47 7.75
C ALA A 347 -10.33 -31.53 9.23
N GLU A 348 -9.25 -30.84 9.62
CA GLU A 348 -8.70 -30.82 10.99
C GLU A 348 -9.12 -29.57 11.78
N ARG A 349 -9.84 -28.63 11.16
CA ARG A 349 -10.19 -27.35 11.80
C ARG A 349 -11.42 -27.48 12.68
N THR A 350 -11.31 -26.93 13.87
CA THR A 350 -12.39 -26.85 14.86
C THR A 350 -12.90 -25.41 14.99
N GLU A 351 -14.05 -25.20 15.64
CA GLU A 351 -14.55 -23.85 15.99
C GLU A 351 -13.78 -23.23 17.16
N GLU A 352 -12.46 -23.39 17.19
CA GLU A 352 -11.62 -22.82 18.23
C GLU A 352 -11.36 -21.34 17.99
N ASP A 353 -11.39 -20.57 19.09
CA ASP A 353 -11.06 -19.15 19.05
C ASP A 353 -9.56 -18.97 18.82
N LEU A 354 -9.19 -18.60 17.59
CA LEU A 354 -7.82 -18.34 17.19
C LEU A 354 -7.21 -17.17 17.98
N SER A 355 -8.04 -16.22 18.44
CA SER A 355 -7.55 -15.00 19.12
C SER A 355 -6.82 -15.28 20.43
N ARG A 356 -7.02 -16.48 21.02
CA ARG A 356 -6.29 -16.94 22.20
C ARG A 356 -4.78 -17.10 21.98
N TYR A 357 -4.34 -17.22 20.72
CA TYR A 357 -2.95 -17.41 20.34
C TYR A 357 -2.31 -16.09 19.92
N ASP A 358 -2.33 -15.12 20.83
CA ASP A 358 -1.65 -13.84 20.63
C ASP A 358 -0.13 -13.97 20.85
N TYR A 359 0.58 -12.87 20.68
CA TYR A 359 2.03 -12.85 20.80
C TYR A 359 2.50 -13.19 22.23
N ASP A 360 1.77 -12.70 23.24
CA ASP A 360 2.08 -12.96 24.66
C ASP A 360 1.92 -14.45 25.00
N PHE A 361 0.96 -15.14 24.38
CA PHE A 361 0.83 -16.59 24.48
C PHE A 361 2.07 -17.30 23.94
N PHE A 362 2.57 -16.90 22.76
CA PHE A 362 3.79 -17.49 22.19
C PHE A 362 5.01 -17.28 23.08
N GLN A 363 5.17 -16.08 23.65
CA GLN A 363 6.30 -15.80 24.56
C GLN A 363 6.17 -16.58 25.88
N SER A 364 4.96 -16.69 26.42
CA SER A 364 4.69 -17.49 27.62
C SER A 364 4.98 -18.98 27.41
N GLU A 365 4.64 -19.51 26.24
CA GLU A 365 4.94 -20.89 25.85
C GLU A 365 6.45 -21.13 25.71
N LEU A 366 7.17 -20.18 25.11
CA LEU A 366 8.64 -20.22 25.01
C LEU A 366 9.30 -20.17 26.39
N ALA A 367 8.85 -19.26 27.27
CA ALA A 367 9.31 -19.16 28.65
C ALA A 367 9.09 -20.48 29.42
N ALA A 368 7.91 -21.08 29.26
CA ALA A 368 7.56 -22.33 29.93
C ALA A 368 8.48 -23.49 29.49
N ALA A 369 8.85 -23.53 28.20
CA ALA A 369 9.80 -24.51 27.65
C ALA A 369 11.22 -24.34 28.20
N GLU A 370 11.64 -23.10 28.49
CA GLU A 370 12.89 -22.79 29.21
C GLU A 370 12.80 -23.05 30.73
N GLY A 371 11.62 -23.44 31.21
CA GLY A 371 11.37 -23.77 32.60
C GLY A 371 10.84 -22.63 33.46
N PHE A 372 10.50 -21.50 32.85
CA PHE A 372 9.96 -20.32 33.51
C PHE A 372 8.44 -20.24 33.26
N SER A 373 7.63 -20.61 34.24
CA SER A 373 6.16 -20.52 34.15
C SER A 373 5.56 -19.98 35.44
N VAL A 374 4.38 -19.38 35.33
CA VAL A 374 3.61 -18.87 36.47
C VAL A 374 3.44 -19.92 37.58
N ASP A 375 3.14 -21.17 37.21
CA ASP A 375 2.97 -22.27 38.16
C ASP A 375 4.28 -22.67 38.87
N LYS A 376 5.41 -22.64 38.16
CA LYS A 376 6.73 -22.94 38.74
C LYS A 376 7.21 -21.82 39.66
N LEU A 377 6.89 -20.57 39.35
CA LEU A 377 7.27 -19.41 40.16
C LEU A 377 6.35 -19.22 41.37
N GLY A 378 5.06 -19.57 41.23
CA GLY A 378 4.06 -19.50 42.30
C GLY A 378 4.15 -20.61 43.35
N ALA A 379 4.76 -21.75 43.02
CA ALA A 379 4.91 -22.89 43.94
C ALA A 379 5.82 -22.61 45.16
N ALA A 380 6.52 -21.48 45.21
CA ALA A 380 7.33 -21.06 46.36
C ALA A 380 6.48 -20.48 47.52
N GLY A 381 5.22 -20.09 47.27
CA GLY A 381 4.30 -19.58 48.29
C GLY A 381 3.21 -20.60 48.61
N GLY A 382 3.19 -21.13 49.84
CA GLY A 382 2.13 -22.03 50.28
C GLY A 382 0.79 -21.32 50.37
N GLY A 383 -0.07 -21.44 49.35
CA GLY A 383 -1.45 -20.96 49.38
C GLY A 383 -2.16 -21.06 48.04
N GLU A 384 -3.27 -21.81 48.02
CA GLU A 384 -4.36 -21.85 47.02
C GLU A 384 -4.06 -21.33 45.59
N GLY A 385 -3.43 -22.15 44.75
CA GLY A 385 -3.67 -22.28 43.29
C GLY A 385 -3.73 -21.03 42.37
N ARG A 386 -3.49 -19.82 42.87
CA ARG A 386 -3.47 -18.56 42.14
C ARG A 386 -2.14 -17.90 42.44
N ALA A 387 -1.34 -17.69 41.40
CA ALA A 387 -0.04 -17.06 41.55
C ALA A 387 -0.16 -15.65 42.14
N ASP A 388 0.78 -15.31 43.01
CA ASP A 388 0.88 -13.99 43.63
C ASP A 388 0.96 -12.89 42.54
N PRO A 389 0.24 -11.77 42.68
CA PRO A 389 0.27 -10.66 41.70
C PRO A 389 1.68 -10.13 41.38
N SER A 390 2.61 -10.18 42.35
CA SER A 390 4.01 -9.79 42.14
C SER A 390 4.77 -10.80 41.28
N VAL A 391 4.46 -12.09 41.44
CA VAL A 391 5.01 -13.18 40.61
C VAL A 391 4.47 -13.09 39.18
N LEU A 392 3.18 -12.76 39.02
CA LEU A 392 2.57 -12.52 37.71
C LEU A 392 3.19 -11.30 37.01
N ALA A 393 3.43 -10.22 37.73
CA ALA A 393 4.08 -9.02 37.19
C ALA A 393 5.53 -9.33 36.73
N ALA A 394 6.30 -10.04 37.55
CA ALA A 394 7.66 -10.46 37.20
C ALA A 394 7.68 -11.43 35.99
N PHE A 395 6.70 -12.34 35.91
CA PHE A 395 6.54 -13.22 34.77
C PHE A 395 6.22 -12.44 33.49
N HIS A 396 5.32 -11.47 33.57
CA HIS A 396 4.96 -10.60 32.45
C HIS A 396 6.13 -9.71 31.98
N ASP A 397 6.95 -9.20 32.90
CA ASP A 397 8.17 -8.47 32.55
C ASP A 397 9.20 -9.38 31.87
N TYR A 398 9.33 -10.63 32.35
CA TYR A 398 10.24 -11.62 31.75
C TYR A 398 9.85 -11.95 30.30
N ILE A 399 8.59 -12.30 30.03
CA ILE A 399 8.14 -12.64 28.67
C ILE A 399 8.29 -11.47 27.68
N LYS A 400 8.25 -10.22 28.16
CA LYS A 400 8.53 -9.02 27.33
C LYS A 400 10.01 -8.81 27.05
N LEU A 401 10.89 -9.17 28.00
CA LEU A 401 12.34 -9.00 27.85
C LEU A 401 12.99 -10.11 27.03
N MET A 402 12.48 -11.34 27.11
CA MET A 402 12.99 -12.49 26.36
C MET A 402 13.24 -12.22 24.86
N PRO A 403 12.26 -11.75 24.07
CA PRO A 403 12.46 -11.52 22.65
C PRO A 403 13.52 -10.44 22.38
N LEU A 404 13.59 -9.39 23.20
CA LEU A 404 14.60 -8.32 23.08
C LEU A 404 16.02 -8.84 23.32
N VAL A 405 16.20 -9.73 24.30
CA VAL A 405 17.50 -10.36 24.57
C VAL A 405 17.88 -11.33 23.45
N ALA A 406 16.92 -12.11 22.94
CA ALA A 406 17.13 -13.01 21.82
C ALA A 406 17.55 -12.23 20.55
N GLU A 407 16.90 -11.10 20.28
CA GLU A 407 17.21 -10.20 19.18
C GLU A 407 18.60 -9.57 19.34
N ALA A 408 18.94 -9.05 20.52
CA ALA A 408 20.25 -8.49 20.81
C ALA A 408 21.38 -9.51 20.62
N ASN A 409 21.17 -10.75 21.10
CA ASN A 409 22.11 -11.85 20.89
C ASN A 409 22.26 -12.19 19.41
N GLN A 410 21.16 -12.21 18.65
CA GLN A 410 21.20 -12.47 17.22
C GLN A 410 21.92 -11.36 16.45
N MET A 411 21.67 -10.08 16.77
CA MET A 411 22.38 -8.94 16.20
C MET A 411 23.89 -9.04 16.44
N SER A 412 24.29 -9.42 17.65
CA SER A 412 25.71 -9.64 18.00
C SER A 412 26.36 -10.72 17.14
N GLN A 413 25.66 -11.84 16.89
CA GLN A 413 26.16 -12.91 16.03
C GLN A 413 26.29 -12.48 14.57
N GLU A 414 25.32 -11.73 14.05
CA GLU A 414 25.36 -11.22 12.67
C GLU A 414 26.49 -10.20 12.49
N LEU A 415 26.71 -9.30 13.46
CA LEU A 415 27.82 -8.36 13.45
C LEU A 415 29.20 -9.07 13.48
N ARG A 416 29.34 -10.17 14.23
CA ARG A 416 30.57 -10.98 14.24
C ARG A 416 30.86 -11.61 12.88
N LYS A 417 29.84 -12.16 12.21
CA LYS A 417 30.00 -12.69 10.84
C LYS A 417 30.47 -11.63 9.84
N VAL A 418 30.01 -10.39 9.99
CA VAL A 418 30.48 -9.25 9.16
C VAL A 418 31.94 -8.91 9.46
N SER A 419 32.37 -8.98 10.73
CA SER A 419 33.77 -8.73 11.11
C SER A 419 34.74 -9.82 10.65
N GLU A 420 34.30 -11.08 10.59
CA GLU A 420 35.13 -12.20 10.11
C GLU A 420 35.14 -12.34 8.57
N ALA A 421 34.15 -11.76 7.88
CA ALA A 421 34.05 -11.73 6.42
C ALA A 421 34.75 -10.50 5.77
N SER A 422 35.37 -9.64 6.58
CA SER A 422 36.17 -8.52 6.10
C SER A 422 37.64 -8.97 5.95
N PRO A 423 38.26 -8.85 4.76
CA PRO A 423 39.62 -9.33 4.49
C PRO A 423 40.71 -8.60 5.28
#